data_AF-A0A969ENA0-F1
#
_entry.id   AF-A0A969ENA0-F1
#
_cell.length_a   1.000
_cell.length_b   1.000
_cell.length_c   1.000
_cell.angle_alpha   90.00
_cell.angle_beta   90.00
_cell.angle_gamma   90.00
#
_symmetry.space_group_name_H-M   'P 1'
#
loop_
_entity.id
_entity.type
_entity.pdbx_description
1 polymer ?
#
loop_
_entity_poly.entity_id
_entity_poly.type
_entity_poly.pdbx_seq_one_letter_code
_entity_poly.pdbx_strand_id
1 'polypeptide(L)'
;MERVLALCQEMENLNWDGETGVNAARFPKLELEWQDLLTIADSAVQERYEQAKARFLAHRQEGVAKRIARQDVCKTLEACAEQLQNELEWTSELAATLQNTLQEAQQTWEQCDAVDDSEGRRMEQRYQHYQQIILEREKGLQRTQERAERLRDVLRHADALHRQASQVLDTELTTLKQQWVSLERPDNRQLMQQLQGEFDAALEKLKVRLQRQGERQDQEWQELSELADALEKALDDGELQHSIEVYEKRPSSIEEEHRFIPSTNGDR
;
A
#
# COMPACT_ATOMS: atom_id res chain seq x y z
N MET A 1 57.67 9.42 -41.21
CA MET A 1 56.87 8.23 -41.56
C MET A 1 56.72 7.28 -40.36
N GLU A 2 57.80 6.81 -39.73
CA GLU A 2 57.72 5.93 -38.54
C GLU A 2 56.92 6.52 -37.36
N ARG A 3 57.11 7.82 -37.06
CA ARG A 3 56.35 8.50 -36.00
C ARG A 3 54.85 8.58 -36.27
N VAL A 4 54.44 8.74 -37.53
CA VAL A 4 53.02 8.81 -37.94
C VAL A 4 52.35 7.45 -37.74
N LEU A 5 53.04 6.37 -38.13
CA LEU A 5 52.56 5.00 -37.92
C LEU A 5 52.48 4.67 -36.44
N ALA A 6 53.43 5.12 -35.63
CA ALA A 6 53.42 4.92 -34.17
C ALA A 6 52.23 5.60 -33.50
N LEU A 7 51.90 6.86 -33.87
CA LEU A 7 50.72 7.56 -33.32
C LEU A 7 49.40 6.91 -33.76
N CYS A 8 49.31 6.45 -35.01
CA CYS A 8 48.16 5.69 -35.49
C CYS A 8 47.96 4.39 -34.70
N GLN A 9 49.04 3.65 -34.46
CA GLN A 9 48.98 2.43 -33.66
C GLN A 9 48.66 2.70 -32.19
N GLU A 10 49.14 3.83 -31.64
CA GLU A 10 48.80 4.24 -30.28
C GLU A 10 47.30 4.59 -30.16
N MET A 11 46.72 5.31 -31.13
CA MET A 11 45.27 5.59 -31.18
C MET A 11 44.45 4.29 -31.30
N GLU A 12 44.89 3.34 -32.12
CA GLU A 12 44.23 2.03 -32.30
C GLU A 12 44.21 1.19 -31.03
N ASN A 13 45.21 1.36 -30.16
CA ASN A 13 45.31 0.66 -28.87
C ASN A 13 44.72 1.45 -27.70
N LEU A 14 44.28 2.69 -27.94
CA LEU A 14 43.74 3.55 -26.89
C LEU A 14 42.32 3.10 -26.53
N ASN A 15 42.14 2.62 -25.31
CA ASN A 15 40.83 2.21 -24.79
C ASN A 15 40.29 3.25 -23.81
N TRP A 16 38.98 3.45 -23.78
CA TRP A 16 38.35 4.29 -22.78
C TRP A 16 38.44 3.65 -21.39
N ASP A 17 39.04 4.36 -20.44
CA ASP A 17 39.28 3.91 -19.06
C ASP A 17 38.60 4.83 -18.02
N GLY A 18 37.60 5.60 -18.44
CA GLY A 18 36.86 6.54 -17.59
C GLY A 18 37.39 7.98 -17.68
N GLU A 19 36.62 8.95 -17.19
CA GLU A 19 36.94 10.38 -17.37
C GLU A 19 38.23 10.83 -16.67
N THR A 20 38.61 10.15 -15.59
CA THR A 20 39.84 10.40 -14.83
C THR A 20 40.96 9.41 -15.18
N GLY A 21 40.75 8.59 -16.20
CA GLY A 21 41.68 7.55 -16.64
C GLY A 21 42.91 8.12 -17.36
N VAL A 22 43.94 7.29 -17.43
CA VAL A 22 45.22 7.63 -18.07
C VAL A 22 45.03 7.80 -19.58
N ASN A 23 44.18 6.98 -20.21
CA ASN A 23 43.91 7.07 -21.63
C ASN A 23 43.03 8.27 -21.98
N ALA A 24 42.07 8.63 -21.11
CA ALA A 24 41.30 9.86 -21.25
C ALA A 24 42.20 11.11 -21.22
N ALA A 25 43.22 11.14 -20.36
CA ALA A 25 44.21 12.21 -20.32
C ALA A 25 45.23 12.17 -21.48
N ARG A 26 45.50 10.98 -22.05
CA ARG A 26 46.40 10.81 -23.20
C ARG A 26 45.77 11.28 -24.51
N PHE A 27 44.48 11.04 -24.72
CA PHE A 27 43.77 11.35 -25.95
C PHE A 27 43.99 12.80 -26.46
N PRO A 28 43.81 13.87 -25.65
CA PRO A 28 44.03 15.25 -26.11
C PRO A 28 45.47 15.52 -26.56
N LYS A 29 46.47 14.89 -25.90
CA LYS A 29 47.88 15.05 -26.27
C LYS A 29 48.20 14.33 -27.57
N LEU A 30 47.63 13.14 -27.74
CA LEU A 30 47.77 12.33 -28.95
C LEU A 30 47.14 13.03 -30.16
N GLU A 31 45.98 13.67 -29.99
CA GLU A 31 45.34 14.49 -31.02
C GLU A 31 46.20 15.68 -31.45
N LEU A 32 46.83 16.39 -30.51
CA LEU A 32 47.75 17.50 -30.82
C LEU A 32 48.98 17.00 -31.60
N GLU A 33 49.61 15.92 -31.13
CA GLU A 33 50.75 15.30 -31.81
C GLU A 33 50.40 14.80 -33.23
N TRP A 34 49.16 14.34 -33.43
CA TRP A 34 48.66 13.91 -34.74
C TRP A 34 48.42 15.09 -35.68
N GLN A 35 47.84 16.19 -35.19
CA GLN A 35 47.59 17.39 -35.98
C GLN A 35 48.87 17.98 -36.59
N ASP A 36 49.97 17.98 -35.83
CA ASP A 36 51.28 18.46 -36.30
C ASP A 36 51.88 17.63 -37.45
N LEU A 37 51.43 16.39 -37.62
CA LEU A 37 51.97 15.44 -38.59
C LEU A 37 50.99 15.06 -39.71
N LEU A 38 49.78 15.63 -39.69
CA LEU A 38 48.68 15.31 -40.61
C LEU A 38 49.07 15.48 -42.08
N THR A 39 49.82 16.54 -42.40
CA THR A 39 50.23 16.89 -43.77
C THR A 39 51.26 15.94 -44.38
N ILE A 40 51.92 15.13 -43.55
CA ILE A 40 52.99 14.19 -43.96
C ILE A 40 52.46 12.74 -43.91
N ALA A 41 51.24 12.52 -43.42
CA ALA A 41 50.61 11.21 -43.33
C ALA A 41 49.96 10.80 -44.66
N ASP A 42 50.16 9.55 -45.07
CA ASP A 42 49.46 8.97 -46.22
C ASP A 42 47.97 8.79 -45.90
N SER A 43 47.12 8.88 -46.93
CA SER A 43 45.65 8.82 -46.78
C SER A 43 45.17 7.54 -46.08
N ALA A 44 45.81 6.39 -46.33
CA ALA A 44 45.46 5.12 -45.68
C ALA A 44 45.74 5.14 -44.16
N VAL A 45 46.79 5.84 -43.73
CA VAL A 45 47.12 5.98 -42.30
C VAL A 45 46.20 7.00 -41.65
N GLN A 46 45.83 8.06 -42.37
CA GLN A 46 44.83 9.02 -41.91
C GLN A 46 43.47 8.38 -41.66
N GLU A 47 43.00 7.55 -42.59
CA GLU A 47 41.71 6.87 -42.46
C GLU A 47 41.69 5.92 -41.24
N ARG A 48 42.77 5.15 -41.04
CA ARG A 48 42.91 4.27 -39.86
C ARG A 48 42.87 5.05 -38.55
N TYR A 49 43.59 6.16 -38.47
CA TYR A 49 43.60 7.02 -37.29
C TYR A 49 42.19 7.56 -36.99
N GLU A 50 41.49 8.11 -37.99
CA GLU A 50 40.14 8.64 -37.81
C GLU A 50 39.13 7.54 -37.40
N GLN A 51 39.26 6.33 -37.96
CA GLN A 51 38.45 5.19 -37.52
C GLN A 51 38.72 4.81 -36.06
N ALA A 52 39.97 4.77 -35.63
CA ALA A 52 40.35 4.47 -34.24
C ALA A 52 39.83 5.57 -33.28
N LYS A 53 39.99 6.83 -33.65
CA LYS A 53 39.42 7.99 -32.96
C LYS A 53 37.91 7.89 -32.81
N ALA A 54 37.20 7.57 -33.89
CA ALA A 54 35.75 7.40 -33.86
C ALA A 54 35.32 6.30 -32.88
N ARG A 55 36.04 5.15 -32.86
CA ARG A 55 35.78 4.06 -31.90
C ARG A 55 36.00 4.52 -30.46
N PHE A 56 37.11 5.19 -30.17
CA PHE A 56 37.40 5.71 -28.83
C PHE A 56 36.34 6.70 -28.34
N LEU A 57 35.93 7.64 -29.20
CA LEU A 57 34.87 8.60 -28.87
C LEU A 57 33.51 7.93 -28.66
N ALA A 58 33.18 6.90 -29.45
CA ALA A 58 31.96 6.12 -29.27
C ALA A 58 31.96 5.38 -27.92
N HIS A 59 33.07 4.71 -27.57
CA HIS A 59 33.21 4.06 -26.26
C HIS A 59 33.13 5.05 -25.09
N ARG A 60 33.70 6.25 -25.24
CA ARG A 60 33.55 7.32 -24.25
C ARG A 60 32.07 7.73 -24.08
N GLN A 61 31.36 7.95 -25.18
CA GLN A 61 29.94 8.33 -25.14
C GLN A 61 29.08 7.25 -24.48
N GLU A 62 29.33 5.97 -24.80
CA GLU A 62 28.66 4.84 -24.16
C GLU A 62 28.93 4.79 -22.65
N GLY A 63 30.18 5.00 -22.23
CA GLY A 63 30.55 5.04 -20.81
C GLY A 63 29.86 6.18 -20.05
N VAL A 64 29.77 7.38 -20.66
CA VAL A 64 29.03 8.52 -20.09
C VAL A 64 27.53 8.21 -20.01
N ALA A 65 26.94 7.64 -21.06
CA ALA A 65 25.53 7.25 -21.07
C ALA A 65 25.19 6.24 -19.97
N LYS A 66 26.05 5.22 -19.77
CA LYS A 66 25.91 4.25 -18.67
C LYS A 66 25.97 4.91 -17.29
N ARG A 67 26.85 5.91 -17.08
CA ARG A 67 26.90 6.66 -15.81
C ARG A 67 25.64 7.48 -15.56
N ILE A 68 25.14 8.18 -16.59
CA ILE A 68 23.90 8.94 -16.50
C ILE A 68 22.74 7.99 -16.15
N ALA A 69 22.65 6.85 -16.85
CA ALA A 69 21.63 5.84 -16.57
C ALA A 69 21.67 5.34 -15.11
N ARG A 70 22.85 5.03 -14.56
CA ARG A 70 23.01 4.67 -13.13
C ARG A 70 22.58 5.78 -12.18
N GLN A 71 22.94 7.03 -12.50
CA GLN A 71 22.54 8.16 -11.69
C GLN A 71 21.02 8.32 -11.68
N ASP A 72 20.38 8.15 -12.84
CA ASP A 72 18.92 8.27 -12.97
C ASP A 72 18.21 7.12 -12.26
N VAL A 73 18.73 5.88 -12.31
CA VAL A 73 18.25 4.78 -11.48
C VAL A 73 18.28 5.14 -9.99
N CYS A 74 19.38 5.71 -9.49
CA CYS A 74 19.45 6.14 -8.09
C CYS A 74 18.39 7.19 -7.75
N LYS A 75 18.13 8.15 -8.64
CA LYS A 75 17.08 9.17 -8.43
C LYS A 75 15.68 8.55 -8.44
N THR A 76 15.44 7.58 -9.33
CA THR A 76 14.15 6.86 -9.38
C THR A 76 13.89 6.11 -8.09
N LEU A 77 14.89 5.40 -7.56
CA LEU A 77 14.77 4.70 -6.27
C LEU A 77 14.57 5.67 -5.10
N GLU A 78 15.27 6.80 -5.11
CA GLU A 78 15.11 7.87 -4.11
C GLU A 78 13.69 8.45 -4.11
N ALA A 79 13.16 8.82 -5.28
CA ALA A 79 11.79 9.30 -5.42
C ALA A 79 10.75 8.24 -5.00
N CYS A 80 11.03 6.97 -5.31
CA CYS A 80 10.17 5.86 -4.89
C CYS A 80 10.15 5.68 -3.37
N ALA A 81 11.31 5.77 -2.71
CA ALA A 81 11.43 5.72 -1.27
C ALA A 81 10.67 6.88 -0.60
N GLU A 82 10.79 8.09 -1.13
CA GLU A 82 10.05 9.27 -0.66
C GLU A 82 8.53 9.11 -0.83
N GLN A 83 8.08 8.57 -1.97
CA GLN A 83 6.65 8.27 -2.18
C GLN A 83 6.15 7.29 -1.11
N LEU A 84 6.83 6.14 -0.96
CA LEU A 84 6.45 5.11 0.02
C LEU A 84 6.48 5.61 1.46
N GLN A 85 7.30 6.60 1.78
CA GLN A 85 7.32 7.22 3.11
C GLN A 85 6.00 7.96 3.41
N ASN A 86 5.37 8.55 2.39
CA ASN A 86 4.13 9.30 2.52
C ASN A 86 2.87 8.42 2.41
N GLU A 87 2.99 7.22 1.87
CA GLU A 87 1.87 6.28 1.78
C GLU A 87 1.41 5.81 3.17
N LEU A 88 0.09 5.78 3.35
CA LEU A 88 -0.56 5.35 4.59
C LEU A 88 -0.82 3.84 4.60
N GLU A 89 -1.10 3.28 3.43
CA GLU A 89 -1.57 1.91 3.25
C GLU A 89 -0.89 1.26 2.06
N TRP A 90 -0.76 -0.06 2.15
CA TRP A 90 -0.34 -0.88 1.02
C TRP A 90 -1.57 -1.20 0.17
N THR A 91 -1.52 -0.86 -1.11
CA THR A 91 -2.61 -1.10 -2.07
C THR A 91 -2.09 -1.94 -3.23
N SER A 92 -2.98 -2.61 -3.97
CA SER A 92 -2.59 -3.39 -5.15
C SER A 92 -1.99 -2.52 -6.26
N GLU A 93 -2.46 -1.29 -6.40
CA GLU A 93 -1.94 -0.32 -7.37
C GLU A 93 -0.52 0.12 -6.98
N LEU A 94 -0.30 0.47 -5.72
CA LEU A 94 1.02 0.81 -5.20
C LEU A 94 1.99 -0.37 -5.35
N ALA A 95 1.54 -1.59 -5.05
CA ALA A 95 2.34 -2.80 -5.19
C ALA A 95 2.79 -3.04 -6.63
N ALA A 96 1.87 -2.91 -7.60
CA ALA A 96 2.18 -3.09 -9.01
C ALA A 96 3.13 -2.01 -9.54
N THR A 97 2.89 -0.74 -9.20
CA THR A 97 3.78 0.36 -9.57
C THR A 97 5.18 0.16 -8.99
N LEU A 98 5.28 -0.18 -7.69
CA LEU A 98 6.57 -0.44 -7.05
C LEU A 98 7.34 -1.56 -7.73
N GLN A 99 6.67 -2.69 -7.99
CA GLN A 99 7.30 -3.84 -8.64
C GLN A 99 7.84 -3.50 -10.02
N ASN A 100 7.06 -2.79 -10.84
CA ASN A 100 7.49 -2.36 -12.17
C ASN A 100 8.70 -1.41 -12.10
N THR A 101 8.63 -0.39 -11.23
CA THR A 101 9.74 0.56 -11.06
C THR A 101 11.02 -0.13 -10.59
N LEU A 102 10.93 -1.06 -9.64
CA LEU A 102 12.09 -1.81 -9.16
C LEU A 102 12.67 -2.73 -10.24
N GLN A 103 11.81 -3.39 -11.02
CA GLN A 103 12.24 -4.25 -12.12
C GLN A 103 12.96 -3.45 -13.22
N GLU A 104 12.41 -2.31 -13.64
CA GLU A 104 13.03 -1.42 -14.62
C GLU A 104 14.36 -0.84 -14.11
N ALA A 105 14.38 -0.41 -12.85
CA ALA A 105 15.59 0.08 -12.18
C ALA A 105 16.69 -1.00 -12.13
N GLN A 106 16.32 -2.24 -11.79
CA GLN A 106 17.25 -3.37 -11.75
C GLN A 106 17.80 -3.70 -13.14
N GLN A 107 16.93 -3.81 -14.16
CA GLN A 107 17.36 -4.08 -15.53
C GLN A 107 18.31 -3.01 -16.05
N THR A 108 18.00 -1.74 -15.80
CA THR A 108 18.86 -0.61 -16.20
C THR A 108 20.20 -0.66 -15.46
N TRP A 109 20.19 -1.01 -14.17
CA TRP A 109 21.41 -1.13 -13.37
C TRP A 109 22.34 -2.24 -13.87
N GLU A 110 21.78 -3.42 -14.19
CA GLU A 110 22.50 -4.60 -14.69
C GLU A 110 23.10 -4.39 -16.09
N GLN A 111 22.46 -3.58 -16.93
CA GLN A 111 22.97 -3.19 -18.26
C GLN A 111 24.18 -2.24 -18.19
N CYS A 112 24.40 -1.62 -17.03
CA CYS A 112 25.54 -0.75 -16.79
C CYS A 112 26.68 -1.56 -16.15
N ASP A 113 27.84 -1.63 -16.80
CA ASP A 113 29.02 -2.32 -16.24
C ASP A 113 29.49 -1.68 -14.94
N ALA A 114 30.00 -2.48 -13.99
CA ALA A 114 30.62 -1.98 -12.76
C ALA A 114 31.76 -0.99 -13.08
N VAL A 115 31.76 0.15 -12.40
CA VAL A 115 32.81 1.17 -12.56
C VAL A 115 33.64 1.21 -11.29
N ASP A 116 34.91 0.82 -11.39
CA ASP A 116 35.86 0.74 -10.27
C ASP A 116 36.50 2.09 -9.90
N ASP A 117 35.72 3.18 -9.97
CA ASP A 117 36.12 4.49 -9.49
C ASP A 117 35.36 4.90 -8.22
N SER A 118 35.75 6.02 -7.60
CA SER A 118 35.10 6.50 -6.37
C SER A 118 33.64 6.88 -6.56
N GLU A 119 33.27 7.34 -7.77
CA GLU A 119 31.91 7.75 -8.09
C GLU A 119 31.00 6.53 -8.28
N GLY A 120 31.47 5.52 -9.03
CA GLY A 120 30.81 4.23 -9.18
C GLY A 120 30.54 3.56 -7.85
N ARG A 121 31.53 3.53 -6.94
CA ARG A 121 31.32 3.02 -5.57
C ARG A 121 30.27 3.80 -4.78
N ARG A 122 30.24 5.13 -4.92
CA ARG A 122 29.21 5.97 -4.28
C ARG A 122 27.82 5.69 -4.85
N MET A 123 27.70 5.51 -6.16
CA MET A 123 26.43 5.16 -6.80
C MET A 123 25.96 3.78 -6.35
N GLU A 124 26.84 2.78 -6.28
CA GLU A 124 26.54 1.44 -5.77
C GLU A 124 26.00 1.49 -4.33
N GLN A 125 26.66 2.24 -3.44
CA GLN A 125 26.19 2.42 -2.08
C GLN A 125 24.80 3.09 -2.02
N ARG A 126 24.56 4.11 -2.85
CA ARG A 126 23.24 4.76 -2.92
C ARG A 126 22.15 3.82 -3.42
N TYR A 127 22.45 3.04 -4.47
CA TYR A 127 21.55 2.04 -5.02
C TYR A 127 21.15 1.02 -3.95
N GLN A 128 22.13 0.40 -3.29
CA GLN A 128 21.90 -0.57 -2.21
C GLN A 128 21.14 0.04 -1.04
N HIS A 129 21.47 1.27 -0.65
CA HIS A 129 20.80 1.99 0.43
C HIS A 129 19.30 2.18 0.15
N TYR A 130 18.94 2.69 -1.03
CA TYR A 130 17.53 2.91 -1.35
C TYR A 130 16.77 1.61 -1.58
N GLN A 131 17.40 0.57 -2.12
CA GLN A 131 16.77 -0.76 -2.17
C GLN A 131 16.40 -1.29 -0.78
N GLN A 132 17.30 -1.13 0.21
CA GLN A 132 17.04 -1.54 1.59
C GLN A 132 15.90 -0.74 2.21
N ILE A 133 15.91 0.60 2.06
CA ILE A 133 14.84 1.47 2.56
C ILE A 133 13.49 1.06 1.98
N ILE A 134 13.43 0.87 0.66
CA ILE A 134 12.18 0.49 -0.03
C ILE A 134 11.65 -0.84 0.52
N LEU A 135 12.51 -1.86 0.63
CA LEU A 135 12.12 -3.19 1.11
C LEU A 135 11.68 -3.18 2.57
N GLU A 136 12.36 -2.42 3.43
CA GLU A 136 11.94 -2.24 4.82
C GLU A 136 10.60 -1.51 4.92
N ARG A 137 10.41 -0.47 4.10
CA ARG A 137 9.18 0.31 4.07
C ARG A 137 8.00 -0.50 3.55
N GLU A 138 8.19 -1.28 2.50
CA GLU A 138 7.20 -2.22 1.95
C GLU A 138 6.71 -3.18 3.04
N LYS A 139 7.64 -3.87 3.73
CA LYS A 139 7.29 -4.80 4.81
C LYS A 139 6.54 -4.10 5.96
N GLY A 140 6.93 -2.87 6.29
CA GLY A 140 6.25 -2.07 7.30
C GLY A 140 4.82 -1.71 6.88
N LEU A 141 4.61 -1.33 5.63
CA LEU A 141 3.29 -1.00 5.08
C LEU A 141 2.38 -2.23 4.99
N GLN A 142 2.90 -3.38 4.56
CA GLN A 142 2.15 -4.64 4.52
C GLN A 142 1.67 -5.05 5.92
N ARG A 143 2.53 -5.02 6.94
CA ARG A 143 2.14 -5.28 8.33
C ARG A 143 1.09 -4.29 8.84
N THR A 144 1.25 -3.02 8.48
CA THR A 144 0.28 -1.97 8.84
C THR A 144 -1.08 -2.25 8.21
N GLN A 145 -1.12 -2.66 6.94
CA GLN A 145 -2.34 -3.03 6.22
C GLN A 145 -3.01 -4.25 6.87
N GLU A 146 -2.27 -5.34 7.13
CA GLU A 146 -2.82 -6.55 7.76
C GLU A 146 -3.48 -6.23 9.11
N ARG A 147 -2.85 -5.38 9.92
CA ARG A 147 -3.40 -4.93 11.21
C ARG A 147 -4.65 -4.07 11.02
N ALA A 148 -4.62 -3.16 10.04
CA ALA A 148 -5.77 -2.31 9.72
C ALA A 148 -6.96 -3.13 9.20
N GLU A 149 -6.72 -4.17 8.40
CA GLU A 149 -7.77 -5.07 7.90
C GLU A 149 -8.50 -5.80 9.02
N ARG A 150 -7.77 -6.30 10.03
CA ARG A 150 -8.40 -6.92 11.21
C ARG A 150 -9.29 -5.93 11.99
N LEU A 151 -8.88 -4.67 12.10
CA LEU A 151 -9.71 -3.64 12.71
C LEU A 151 -10.95 -3.34 11.84
N ARG A 152 -10.79 -3.30 10.52
CA ARG A 152 -11.91 -3.16 9.58
C ARG A 152 -12.88 -4.32 9.65
N ASP A 153 -12.44 -5.54 9.94
CA ASP A 153 -13.33 -6.67 10.20
C ASP A 153 -14.23 -6.45 11.41
N VAL A 154 -13.68 -5.89 12.51
CA VAL A 154 -14.48 -5.52 13.68
C VAL A 154 -15.50 -4.43 13.33
N LEU A 155 -15.11 -3.44 12.51
CA LEU A 155 -16.04 -2.41 12.01
C LEU A 155 -17.16 -3.00 11.15
N ARG A 156 -16.82 -3.93 10.24
CA ARG A 156 -17.80 -4.68 9.45
C ARG A 156 -18.76 -5.48 10.33
N HIS A 157 -18.25 -6.09 11.39
CA HIS A 157 -19.07 -6.82 12.35
C HIS A 157 -20.03 -5.88 13.10
N ALA A 158 -19.55 -4.70 13.55
CA ALA A 158 -20.39 -3.70 14.18
C ALA A 158 -21.49 -3.18 13.24
N ASP A 159 -21.19 -2.96 11.96
CA ASP A 159 -22.18 -2.55 10.96
C ASP A 159 -23.19 -3.67 10.67
N ALA A 160 -22.77 -4.93 10.63
CA ALA A 160 -23.68 -6.07 10.50
C ALA A 160 -24.65 -6.16 11.69
N LEU A 161 -24.16 -5.99 12.92
CA LEU A 161 -24.99 -5.91 14.13
C LEU A 161 -25.92 -4.70 14.11
N HIS A 162 -25.53 -3.60 13.47
CA HIS A 162 -26.42 -2.45 13.31
C HIS A 162 -27.54 -2.70 12.27
N ARG A 163 -27.28 -3.52 11.24
CA ARG A 163 -28.24 -3.79 10.16
C ARG A 163 -29.15 -4.99 10.40
N GLN A 164 -28.77 -5.92 11.27
CA GLN A 164 -29.57 -7.13 11.54
C GLN A 164 -30.97 -6.78 12.04
N ALA A 165 -31.99 -7.58 11.77
CA ALA A 165 -33.35 -7.33 12.24
C ALA A 165 -33.56 -7.69 13.73
N SER A 166 -32.76 -8.62 14.25
CA SER A 166 -32.81 -9.09 15.63
C SER A 166 -32.45 -8.01 16.66
N GLN A 167 -32.80 -8.26 17.93
CA GLN A 167 -32.35 -7.41 19.03
C GLN A 167 -30.82 -7.44 19.13
N VAL A 168 -30.23 -6.30 19.48
CA VAL A 168 -28.79 -6.19 19.75
C VAL A 168 -28.61 -6.35 21.25
N LEU A 169 -27.64 -7.14 21.67
CA LEU A 169 -27.39 -7.42 23.07
C LEU A 169 -26.21 -6.58 23.58
N ASP A 170 -26.26 -6.17 24.86
CA ASP A 170 -25.12 -5.47 25.49
C ASP A 170 -23.85 -6.35 25.53
N THR A 171 -24.02 -7.68 25.57
CA THR A 171 -22.92 -8.65 25.43
C THR A 171 -22.21 -8.57 24.07
N GLU A 172 -22.91 -8.19 23.00
CA GLU A 172 -22.30 -8.00 21.68
C GLU A 172 -21.47 -6.72 21.63
N LEU A 173 -21.94 -5.64 22.27
CA LEU A 173 -21.19 -4.38 22.39
C LEU A 173 -19.90 -4.56 23.22
N THR A 174 -19.98 -5.31 24.33
CA THR A 174 -18.81 -5.61 25.15
C THR A 174 -17.81 -6.49 24.40
N THR A 175 -18.29 -7.49 23.65
CA THR A 175 -17.45 -8.34 22.79
C THR A 175 -16.73 -7.52 21.71
N LEU A 176 -17.43 -6.61 21.02
CA LEU A 176 -16.82 -5.71 20.03
C LEU A 176 -15.70 -4.85 20.62
N LYS A 177 -15.94 -4.24 21.79
CA LYS A 177 -14.91 -3.44 22.49
C LYS A 177 -13.71 -4.28 22.88
N GLN A 178 -13.94 -5.50 23.38
CA GLN A 178 -12.86 -6.40 23.75
C GLN A 178 -12.03 -6.81 22.52
N GLN A 179 -12.68 -7.20 21.42
CA GLN A 179 -12.00 -7.52 20.16
C GLN A 179 -11.17 -6.33 19.68
N TRP A 180 -11.75 -5.13 19.64
CA TRP A 180 -11.05 -3.90 19.22
C TRP A 180 -9.80 -3.58 20.04
N VAL A 181 -9.85 -3.79 21.36
CA VAL A 181 -8.71 -3.51 22.26
C VAL A 181 -7.65 -4.61 22.19
N SER A 182 -8.06 -5.86 21.94
CA SER A 182 -7.14 -7.00 21.86
C SER A 182 -6.28 -7.04 20.60
N LEU A 183 -6.69 -6.34 19.54
CA LEU A 183 -5.99 -6.31 18.26
C LEU A 183 -4.75 -5.41 18.30
N GLU A 184 -3.70 -5.85 17.61
CA GLU A 184 -2.50 -5.04 17.39
C GLU A 184 -2.85 -3.75 16.61
N ARG A 185 -2.21 -2.64 16.99
CA ARG A 185 -2.43 -1.34 16.36
C ARG A 185 -1.55 -1.18 15.12
N PRO A 186 -2.06 -0.60 14.03
CA PRO A 186 -1.24 -0.16 12.91
C PRO A 186 -0.19 0.86 13.38
N ASP A 187 1.02 0.80 12.81
CA ASP A 187 2.13 1.69 13.21
C ASP A 187 1.88 3.15 12.77
N ASN A 188 0.99 3.34 11.79
CA ASN A 188 0.61 4.64 11.27
C ASN A 188 -0.45 5.33 12.17
N ARG A 189 -0.05 6.44 12.80
CA ARG A 189 -0.91 7.20 13.72
C ARG A 189 -2.14 7.80 13.05
N GLN A 190 -2.01 8.30 11.82
CA GLN A 190 -3.13 8.92 11.11
C GLN A 190 -4.20 7.88 10.77
N LEU A 191 -3.78 6.73 10.24
CA LEU A 191 -4.68 5.62 9.95
C LEU A 191 -5.38 5.11 11.23
N MET A 192 -4.64 4.96 12.32
CA MET A 192 -5.23 4.56 13.59
C MET A 192 -6.27 5.57 14.10
N GLN A 193 -6.02 6.87 13.99
CA GLN A 193 -7.00 7.90 14.37
C GLN A 193 -8.29 7.81 13.56
N GLN A 194 -8.17 7.57 12.24
CA GLN A 194 -9.34 7.37 11.37
C GLN A 194 -10.15 6.15 11.78
N LEU A 195 -9.49 4.98 11.93
CA LEU A 195 -10.14 3.74 12.35
C LEU A 195 -10.79 3.86 13.74
N GLN A 196 -10.15 4.56 14.68
CA GLN A 196 -10.73 4.81 16.00
C GLN A 196 -12.00 5.66 15.91
N GLY A 197 -11.99 6.74 15.13
CA GLY A 197 -13.17 7.58 14.94
C GLY A 197 -14.34 6.82 14.31
N GLU A 198 -14.07 5.95 13.34
CA GLU A 198 -15.07 5.07 12.75
C GLU A 198 -15.66 4.09 13.77
N PHE A 199 -14.81 3.52 14.63
CA PHE A 199 -15.24 2.59 15.67
C PHE A 199 -16.11 3.26 16.72
N ASP A 200 -15.71 4.44 17.20
CA ASP A 200 -16.48 5.20 18.18
C ASP A 200 -17.86 5.61 17.61
N ALA A 201 -17.91 6.01 16.34
CA ALA A 201 -19.16 6.31 15.65
C ALA A 201 -20.06 5.06 15.48
N ALA A 202 -19.47 3.89 15.18
CA ALA A 202 -20.21 2.64 15.06
C ALA A 202 -20.79 2.20 16.42
N LEU A 203 -20.01 2.32 17.50
CA LEU A 203 -20.49 2.04 18.85
C LEU A 203 -21.65 2.97 19.24
N GLU A 204 -21.58 4.25 18.89
CA GLU A 204 -22.64 5.19 19.24
C GLU A 204 -23.95 4.84 18.52
N LYS A 205 -23.89 4.46 17.24
CA LYS A 205 -25.06 3.96 16.49
C LYS A 205 -25.68 2.72 17.15
N LEU A 206 -24.85 1.78 17.61
CA LEU A 206 -25.32 0.58 18.29
C LEU A 206 -25.97 0.89 19.65
N LYS A 207 -25.39 1.80 20.44
CA LYS A 207 -26.00 2.24 21.72
C LYS A 207 -27.36 2.89 21.50
N VAL A 208 -27.47 3.81 20.54
CA VAL A 208 -28.76 4.45 20.20
C VAL A 208 -29.80 3.42 19.80
N ARG A 209 -29.39 2.39 19.03
CA ARG A 209 -30.29 1.27 18.69
C ARG A 209 -30.72 0.48 19.92
N LEU A 210 -29.78 0.14 20.81
CA LEU A 210 -30.06 -0.61 22.05
C LEU A 210 -31.03 0.17 22.95
N GLN A 211 -30.82 1.48 23.10
CA GLN A 211 -31.72 2.34 23.86
C GLN A 211 -33.14 2.33 23.27
N ARG A 212 -33.28 2.46 21.95
CA ARG A 212 -34.59 2.38 21.27
C ARG A 212 -35.26 1.02 21.42
N GLN A 213 -34.49 -0.07 21.52
CA GLN A 213 -35.03 -1.40 21.79
C GLN A 213 -35.57 -1.48 23.21
N GLY A 214 -34.86 -0.96 24.20
CA GLY A 214 -35.36 -0.86 25.58
C GLY A 214 -36.63 0.00 25.67
N GLU A 215 -36.63 1.18 25.05
CA GLU A 215 -37.81 2.06 25.03
C GLU A 215 -39.04 1.38 24.40
N ARG A 216 -38.86 0.56 23.36
CA ARG A 216 -39.96 -0.23 22.77
C ARG A 216 -40.45 -1.33 23.69
N GLN A 217 -39.53 -2.07 24.32
CA GLN A 217 -39.90 -3.13 25.27
C GLN A 217 -40.67 -2.55 26.47
N ASP A 218 -40.25 -1.39 26.98
CA ASP A 218 -40.94 -0.70 28.07
C ASP A 218 -42.35 -0.26 27.65
N GLN A 219 -42.52 0.24 26.42
CA GLN A 219 -43.84 0.60 25.86
C GLN A 219 -44.73 -0.63 25.69
N GLU A 220 -44.22 -1.71 25.10
CA GLU A 220 -44.94 -2.97 24.93
C GLU A 220 -45.38 -3.54 26.29
N TRP A 221 -44.52 -3.47 27.30
CA TRP A 221 -44.84 -3.92 28.65
C TRP A 221 -45.92 -3.06 29.31
N GLN A 222 -45.89 -1.73 29.12
CA GLN A 222 -46.95 -0.83 29.60
C GLN A 222 -48.29 -1.13 28.92
N GLU A 223 -48.32 -1.27 27.59
CA GLU A 223 -49.54 -1.63 26.86
C GLU A 223 -50.13 -2.96 27.32
N LEU A 224 -49.28 -3.97 27.56
CA LEU A 224 -49.71 -5.27 28.09
C LEU A 224 -50.25 -5.17 29.51
N SER A 225 -49.63 -4.37 30.38
CA SER A 225 -50.10 -4.14 31.74
C SER A 225 -51.47 -3.45 31.76
N GLU A 226 -51.64 -2.40 30.95
CA GLU A 226 -52.92 -1.68 30.82
C GLU A 226 -54.03 -2.60 30.29
N LEU A 227 -53.71 -3.47 29.33
CA LEU A 227 -54.66 -4.45 28.79
C LEU A 227 -55.02 -5.52 29.84
N ALA A 228 -54.06 -5.96 30.65
CA ALA A 228 -54.31 -6.88 31.75
C ALA A 228 -55.23 -6.25 32.81
N ASP A 229 -54.96 -5.01 33.23
CA ASP A 229 -55.79 -4.27 34.18
C ASP A 229 -57.22 -4.07 33.66
N ALA A 230 -57.35 -3.77 32.35
CA ALA A 230 -58.66 -3.62 31.71
C ALA A 230 -59.46 -4.93 31.66
N LEU A 231 -58.78 -6.06 31.42
CA LEU A 231 -59.41 -7.38 31.45
C LEU A 231 -59.80 -7.80 32.87
N GLU A 232 -58.95 -7.55 33.86
CA GLU A 232 -59.26 -7.82 35.28
C GLU A 232 -60.51 -7.05 35.71
N LYS A 233 -60.57 -5.76 35.36
CA LYS A 233 -61.76 -4.94 35.64
C LYS A 233 -63.03 -5.45 34.92
N ALA A 234 -62.93 -5.82 33.64
CA ALA A 234 -64.08 -6.33 32.90
C ALA A 234 -64.58 -7.68 33.44
N LEU A 235 -63.69 -8.50 33.99
CA LEU A 235 -64.03 -9.74 34.69
C LEU A 235 -64.70 -9.48 36.05
N ASP A 236 -64.19 -8.52 36.82
CA ASP A 236 -64.77 -8.10 38.11
C ASP A 236 -66.18 -7.52 37.95
N ASP A 237 -66.41 -6.77 36.86
CA ASP A 237 -67.72 -6.21 36.52
C ASP A 237 -68.69 -7.27 35.93
N GLY A 238 -68.23 -8.50 35.70
CA GLY A 238 -69.03 -9.62 35.19
C GLY A 238 -69.35 -9.55 33.69
N GLU A 239 -68.66 -8.68 32.93
CA GLU A 239 -68.89 -8.43 31.51
C GLU A 239 -67.98 -9.27 30.61
N LEU A 240 -68.31 -10.56 30.52
CA LEU A 240 -67.54 -11.56 29.75
C LEU A 240 -67.45 -11.22 28.24
N GLN A 241 -68.48 -10.57 27.67
CA GLN A 241 -68.44 -10.10 26.28
C GLN A 241 -67.50 -8.91 26.09
N HIS A 242 -67.44 -7.99 27.04
CA HIS A 242 -66.55 -6.83 26.98
C HIS A 242 -65.07 -7.26 27.15
N SER A 243 -64.83 -8.30 27.95
CA SER A 243 -63.52 -8.92 28.11
C SER A 243 -62.97 -9.52 26.81
N ILE A 244 -63.83 -10.15 25.99
CA ILE A 244 -63.44 -10.73 24.70
C ILE A 244 -63.14 -9.63 23.66
N GLU A 245 -63.95 -8.57 23.61
CA GLU A 245 -63.72 -7.43 22.70
C GLU A 245 -62.44 -6.64 23.02
N VAL A 246 -62.05 -6.56 24.29
CA VAL A 246 -60.79 -5.93 24.71
C VAL A 246 -59.59 -6.81 24.34
N TYR A 247 -59.70 -8.13 24.51
CA TYR A 247 -58.64 -9.08 24.12
C TYR A 247 -58.42 -9.12 22.59
N GLU A 248 -59.47 -9.02 21.79
CA GLU A 248 -59.38 -8.97 20.31
C GLU A 248 -58.75 -7.67 19.78
N LYS A 249 -58.71 -6.60 20.57
CA LYS A 249 -58.06 -5.33 20.22
C LYS A 249 -56.56 -5.29 20.49
N ARG A 250 -55.93 -6.42 20.81
CA ARG A 250 -54.49 -6.43 21.08
C ARG A 250 -53.69 -5.95 19.86
N PRO A 251 -52.62 -5.17 20.05
CA PRO A 251 -51.80 -4.67 18.95
C PRO A 251 -51.13 -5.82 18.18
N SER A 252 -51.06 -5.68 16.86
CA SER A 252 -50.54 -6.68 15.90
C SER A 252 -49.08 -7.07 16.14
N SER A 253 -48.31 -6.26 16.86
CA SER A 253 -46.92 -6.55 17.26
C SER A 253 -46.80 -7.85 18.07
N ILE A 254 -47.86 -8.21 18.80
CA ILE A 254 -47.87 -9.42 19.63
C ILE A 254 -48.21 -10.67 18.77
N GLU A 255 -48.81 -10.54 17.58
CA GLU A 255 -49.09 -11.70 16.70
C GLU A 255 -47.83 -12.28 16.05
N GLU A 256 -46.77 -11.49 15.88
CA GLU A 256 -45.55 -11.94 15.20
C GLU A 256 -44.64 -12.82 16.09
N GLU A 257 -44.64 -12.65 17.43
CA GLU A 257 -43.83 -13.48 18.33
C GLU A 257 -44.41 -14.89 18.59
N HIS A 258 -45.72 -15.10 18.46
CA HIS A 258 -46.32 -16.42 18.70
C HIS A 258 -46.31 -17.35 17.47
N ARG A 259 -45.80 -16.90 16.31
CA ARG A 259 -45.66 -17.75 15.11
C ARG A 259 -44.41 -18.64 15.13
N PHE A 260 -43.55 -18.52 16.14
CA PHE A 260 -42.31 -19.30 16.30
C PHE A 260 -42.28 -20.12 17.61
N ILE A 261 -43.33 -20.89 17.87
CA ILE A 261 -43.19 -22.08 18.72
C ILE A 261 -42.97 -23.26 17.77
N PRO A 262 -41.78 -23.89 17.70
CA PRO A 262 -41.63 -25.14 16.98
C PRO A 262 -42.53 -26.15 17.66
N SER A 263 -43.47 -26.69 16.88
CA SER A 263 -44.30 -27.82 17.29
C SER A 263 -43.37 -29.00 17.62
N THR A 264 -43.05 -29.18 18.90
CA THR A 264 -42.52 -30.44 19.40
C THR A 264 -43.67 -31.42 19.44
N ASN A 265 -43.97 -32.02 18.29
CA ASN A 265 -44.88 -33.14 18.18
C ASN A 265 -44.15 -34.33 17.56
N GLY A 266 -44.25 -35.45 18.29
CA GLY A 266 -43.96 -36.81 17.84
C GLY A 266 -42.62 -37.34 18.38
N ASP A 267 -42.54 -38.47 19.07
CA ASP A 267 -43.52 -39.48 19.42
C ASP A 267 -42.89 -40.40 20.48
N ARG A 268 -43.76 -41.10 21.22
CA ARG A 268 -43.61 -42.38 21.93
C ARG A 268 -42.21 -43.01 22.09
#